data_AF-A0A4R4XGM2-F1
#
_entry.id   AF-A0A4R4XGM2-F1
#
_cell.length_a   1.000
_cell.length_b   1.000
_cell.length_c   1.000
_cell.angle_alpha   90.00
_cell.angle_beta   90.00
_cell.angle_gamma   90.00
#
_symmetry.space_group_name_H-M   'P 1'
#
loop_
_entity.id
_entity.type
_entity.pdbx_description
1 polymer ?
#
loop_
_entity_poly.entity_id
_entity_poly.type
_entity_poly.pdbx_seq_one_letter_code
_entity_poly.pdbx_strand_id
1 'polypeptide(L)'
;MSDAYAGCLPETEPIVTDDPVLAMDALAHLLSDWAEATEPDDSDATGAAAVAEIYCSCPGHGHSAEHSDVLARLERGADLSETAGLRVFEIAVCVQLDCLKYCPVSDCRTVASITEVDARCWCCGADFVPWDGCSWLG
;
A
#
# COMPACT_ATOMS: atom_id res chain seq x y z
N MET A 1 -21.32 -11.17 -15.89
CA MET A 1 -20.71 -9.94 -15.37
C MET A 1 -19.76 -10.39 -14.31
N SER A 2 -18.49 -10.47 -14.66
CA SER A 2 -17.44 -10.89 -13.74
C SER A 2 -17.11 -9.67 -12.92
N ASP A 3 -17.67 -9.59 -11.71
CA ASP A 3 -17.23 -8.64 -10.69
C ASP A 3 -15.81 -9.04 -10.30
N ALA A 4 -14.83 -8.63 -11.12
CA ALA A 4 -13.44 -8.63 -10.75
C ALA A 4 -13.30 -7.48 -9.74
N TYR A 5 -13.66 -7.79 -8.49
CA TYR A 5 -13.44 -6.92 -7.34
C TYR A 5 -12.00 -6.44 -7.40
N ALA A 6 -11.84 -5.11 -7.39
CA ALA A 6 -10.56 -4.44 -7.28
C ALA A 6 -9.70 -5.17 -6.23
N GLY A 7 -8.44 -5.42 -6.58
CA GLY A 7 -7.61 -6.44 -5.95
C GLY A 7 -7.63 -6.37 -4.43
N CYS A 8 -8.36 -7.30 -3.82
CA CYS A 8 -8.06 -7.72 -2.46
C CYS A 8 -6.61 -8.17 -2.44
N LEU A 9 -5.75 -7.52 -1.67
CA LEU A 9 -4.60 -8.09 -0.96
C LEU A 9 -3.71 -6.95 -0.48
N PRO A 10 -3.24 -6.97 0.78
CA PRO A 10 -1.83 -6.82 0.98
C PRO A 10 -1.19 -8.17 0.59
N GLU A 11 -0.43 -8.21 -0.51
CA GLU A 11 0.37 -9.39 -0.92
C GLU A 11 1.52 -9.65 0.06
N THR A 12 1.72 -8.75 1.01
CA THR A 12 2.76 -8.76 2.04
C THR A 12 2.17 -8.50 3.42
N GLU A 13 2.86 -8.93 4.48
CA GLU A 13 2.52 -8.46 5.82
C GLU A 13 2.62 -6.92 5.89
N PRO A 14 1.74 -6.24 6.64
CA PRO A 14 1.82 -4.80 6.81
C PRO A 14 3.19 -4.42 7.40
N ILE A 15 3.92 -3.57 6.68
CA ILE A 15 5.20 -3.03 7.13
C ILE A 15 4.91 -1.84 8.04
N VAL A 16 5.28 -1.95 9.32
CA VAL A 16 5.18 -0.84 10.28
C VAL A 16 6.50 -0.09 10.32
N THR A 17 6.48 1.19 9.98
CA THR A 17 7.65 2.07 10.06
C THR A 17 7.24 3.50 10.36
N ASP A 18 8.06 4.17 11.15
CA ASP A 18 8.00 5.61 11.41
C ASP A 18 8.97 6.41 10.55
N ASP A 19 9.70 5.73 9.66
CA ASP A 19 10.64 6.33 8.71
C ASP A 19 9.93 6.52 7.35
N PRO A 20 9.66 7.77 6.95
CA PRO A 20 9.03 8.09 5.66
C PRO A 20 9.80 7.56 4.45
N VAL A 21 11.13 7.45 4.53
CA VAL A 21 11.97 6.92 3.45
C VAL A 21 11.76 5.42 3.33
N LEU A 22 11.78 4.69 4.44
CA LEU A 22 11.52 3.25 4.43
C LEU A 22 10.09 2.92 3.99
N ALA A 23 9.11 3.75 4.38
CA ALA A 23 7.75 3.61 3.88
C ALA A 23 7.72 3.76 2.36
N MET A 24 8.25 4.86 1.84
CA MET A 24 8.24 5.12 0.40
C MET A 24 9.00 4.04 -0.40
N ASP A 25 10.15 3.56 0.11
CA ASP A 25 10.90 2.46 -0.48
C ASP A 25 10.10 1.14 -0.46
N ALA A 26 9.34 0.86 0.60
CA ALA A 26 8.46 -0.31 0.66
C ALA A 26 7.35 -0.24 -0.40
N LEU A 27 6.75 0.93 -0.61
CA LEU A 27 5.78 1.14 -1.69
C LEU A 27 6.42 0.93 -3.07
N ALA A 28 7.62 1.47 -3.28
CA ALA A 28 8.35 1.33 -4.53
C ALA A 28 8.60 -0.15 -4.87
N HIS A 29 9.08 -0.95 -3.90
CA HIS A 29 9.29 -2.38 -4.11
C HIS A 29 7.98 -3.12 -4.39
N LEU A 30 6.89 -2.83 -3.67
CA LEU A 30 5.59 -3.46 -3.94
C LEU A 30 5.08 -3.19 -5.36
N LEU A 31 5.22 -1.95 -5.83
CA LEU A 31 4.84 -1.57 -7.19
C LEU A 31 5.72 -2.25 -8.24
N SER A 32 7.03 -2.34 -7.98
CA SER A 32 7.99 -3.01 -8.86
C SER A 32 7.72 -4.52 -8.94
N ASP A 33 7.58 -5.19 -7.80
CA ASP A 33 7.30 -6.62 -7.70
C ASP A 33 5.98 -6.97 -8.42
N TRP A 34 4.96 -6.14 -8.23
CA TRP A 34 3.69 -6.32 -8.93
C TRP A 34 3.82 -6.13 -10.45
N ALA A 35 4.55 -5.11 -10.89
CA ALA A 35 4.79 -4.86 -12.31
C ALA A 35 5.56 -6.02 -12.96
N GLU A 36 6.58 -6.56 -12.29
CA GLU A 36 7.38 -7.70 -12.75
C GLU A 36 6.56 -9.01 -12.84
N ALA A 37 5.60 -9.19 -11.92
CA ALA A 37 4.70 -10.34 -11.92
C ALA A 37 3.57 -10.24 -12.96
N THR A 38 3.38 -9.06 -13.56
CA THR A 38 2.33 -8.79 -14.55
C THR A 38 2.87 -8.94 -15.97
N GLU A 39 1.98 -9.22 -16.94
CA GLU A 39 2.36 -9.40 -18.34
C GLU A 39 3.09 -8.15 -18.88
N PRO A 40 4.20 -8.31 -19.62
CA PRO A 40 5.12 -7.23 -19.98
C PRO A 40 4.53 -6.16 -20.93
N ASP A 41 3.41 -6.43 -21.58
CA ASP A 41 2.70 -5.47 -22.46
C ASP A 41 1.54 -4.76 -21.75
N ASP A 42 1.41 -4.92 -20.43
CA ASP A 42 0.39 -4.27 -19.63
C ASP A 42 0.76 -2.81 -19.33
N SER A 43 -0.11 -1.87 -19.73
CA SER A 43 0.10 -0.45 -19.53
C SER A 43 0.06 -0.03 -18.06
N ASP A 44 -0.72 -0.74 -17.23
CA ASP A 44 -0.80 -0.49 -15.80
C ASP A 44 0.47 -0.98 -15.10
N ALA A 45 1.02 -2.13 -15.52
CA ALA A 45 2.33 -2.60 -15.06
C ALA A 45 3.45 -1.62 -15.40
N THR A 46 3.46 -1.09 -16.63
CA THR A 46 4.41 -0.05 -17.04
C THR A 46 4.28 1.22 -16.19
N GLY A 47 3.04 1.63 -15.88
CA GLY A 47 2.78 2.77 -15.00
C GLY A 47 3.27 2.55 -13.58
N ALA A 48 3.00 1.38 -12.99
CA ALA A 48 3.45 1.03 -11.65
C ALA A 48 4.98 1.00 -11.54
N ALA A 49 5.67 0.43 -12.54
CA ALA A 49 7.14 0.42 -12.58
C ALA A 49 7.72 1.85 -12.66
N ALA A 50 7.11 2.74 -13.43
CA ALA A 50 7.53 4.14 -13.51
C ALA A 50 7.36 4.88 -12.17
N VAL A 51 6.27 4.62 -11.44
CA VAL A 51 6.05 5.19 -10.10
C VAL A 51 7.06 4.62 -9.10
N ALA A 52 7.32 3.30 -9.16
CA ALA A 52 8.34 2.66 -8.34
C ALA A 52 9.72 3.31 -8.52
N GLU A 53 10.08 3.64 -9.77
CA GLU A 53 11.36 4.30 -10.09
C GLU A 53 11.44 5.73 -9.52
N ILE A 54 10.32 6.45 -9.44
CA ILE A 54 10.24 7.77 -8.78
C ILE A 54 10.40 7.62 -7.26
N TYR A 55 9.78 6.61 -6.66
CA TYR A 55 9.72 6.44 -5.21
C TYR A 55 10.98 5.81 -4.61
N CYS A 56 11.68 4.93 -5.34
CA CYS A 56 12.86 4.27 -4.78
C CYS A 56 13.98 5.26 -4.45
N SER A 57 14.56 5.12 -3.26
CA SER A 57 15.80 5.76 -2.83
C SER A 57 17.07 5.05 -3.36
N CYS A 58 16.90 4.15 -4.33
CA CYS A 58 17.93 3.30 -4.92
C CYS A 58 19.09 4.16 -5.50
N PRO A 59 20.36 3.86 -5.16
CA PRO A 59 21.50 4.66 -5.61
C PRO A 59 21.66 4.62 -7.14
N GLY A 60 21.83 5.79 -7.75
CA GLY A 60 22.13 5.94 -9.19
C GLY A 60 21.25 6.96 -9.92
N HIS A 61 20.09 7.27 -9.36
CA HIS A 61 19.18 8.29 -9.86
C HIS A 61 19.10 9.39 -8.80
N GLY A 62 19.37 10.64 -9.19
CA GLY A 62 19.13 11.76 -8.27
C GLY A 62 17.65 11.81 -7.91
N HIS A 63 17.33 12.17 -6.66
CA HIS A 63 15.93 12.33 -6.26
C HIS A 63 15.25 13.39 -7.13
N SER A 64 14.18 13.00 -7.83
CA SER A 64 13.38 13.94 -8.61
C SER A 64 12.66 14.92 -7.69
N ALA A 65 12.11 16.00 -8.25
CA ALA A 65 11.26 16.91 -7.49
C ALA A 65 10.02 16.17 -6.97
N GLU A 66 9.46 15.28 -7.77
CA GLU A 66 8.34 14.43 -7.44
C GLU A 66 8.65 13.52 -6.24
N HIS A 67 9.83 12.89 -6.20
CA HIS A 67 10.28 12.09 -5.05
C HIS A 67 10.30 12.92 -3.77
N SER A 68 10.90 14.12 -3.84
CA SER A 68 11.03 15.01 -2.67
C SER A 68 9.67 15.52 -2.17
N ASP A 69 8.74 15.81 -3.08
CA ASP A 69 7.38 16.25 -2.75
C ASP A 69 6.59 15.15 -2.04
N VAL A 70 6.72 13.90 -2.51
CA VAL A 70 6.07 12.73 -1.93
C VAL A 70 6.65 12.42 -0.54
N LEU A 71 7.97 12.43 -0.40
CA LEU A 71 8.63 12.26 0.90
C LEU A 71 8.17 13.33 1.90
N ALA A 72 8.12 14.60 1.49
CA ALA A 72 7.65 15.69 2.34
C ALA A 72 6.17 15.55 2.75
N ARG A 73 5.34 14.83 1.98
CA ARG A 73 3.95 14.50 2.39
C ARG A 73 3.95 13.45 3.48
N LEU A 74 4.73 12.38 3.33
CA LEU A 74 4.87 11.32 4.32
C LEU A 74 5.46 11.84 5.64
N GLU A 75 6.48 12.71 5.58
CA GLU A 75 7.07 13.39 6.75
C GLU A 75 6.05 14.23 7.53
N ARG A 76 5.00 14.71 6.86
CA ARG A 76 3.88 15.45 7.47
C ARG A 76 2.75 14.55 7.96
N GLY A 77 2.91 13.22 7.85
CA GLY A 77 1.92 12.22 8.25
C GLY A 77 0.74 12.11 7.30
N ALA A 78 0.90 12.45 6.02
CA ALA A 78 -0.13 12.25 5.02
C ALA A 78 -0.02 10.86 4.39
N ASP A 79 -1.17 10.19 4.22
CA ASP A 79 -1.26 8.91 3.53
C ASP A 79 -1.04 9.10 2.01
N LEU A 80 -0.54 8.07 1.35
CA LEU A 80 -0.40 7.98 -0.10
C LEU A 80 -1.19 6.79 -0.62
N SER A 81 -1.74 6.95 -1.81
CA SER A 81 -2.40 5.88 -2.55
C SER A 81 -1.97 5.93 -4.00
N GLU A 82 -1.49 4.82 -4.54
CA GLU A 82 -1.21 4.64 -5.96
C GLU A 82 -2.17 3.63 -6.56
N THR A 83 -2.61 3.87 -7.78
CA THR A 83 -3.53 2.97 -8.49
C THR A 83 -2.84 2.40 -9.72
N ALA A 84 -2.85 1.08 -9.87
CA ALA A 84 -2.39 0.39 -11.07
C ALA A 84 -3.50 -0.56 -11.54
N GLY A 85 -4.19 -0.19 -12.62
CA GLY A 85 -5.36 -0.91 -13.13
C GLY A 85 -6.49 -0.98 -12.10
N LEU A 86 -6.81 -2.18 -11.64
CA LEU A 86 -7.82 -2.44 -10.61
C LEU A 86 -7.22 -2.60 -9.20
N ARG A 87 -5.95 -2.25 -9.01
CA ARG A 87 -5.25 -2.38 -7.73
C ARG A 87 -4.95 -1.01 -7.12
N VAL A 88 -5.04 -0.95 -5.80
CA VAL A 88 -4.69 0.23 -5.01
C VAL A 88 -3.58 -0.17 -4.03
N PHE A 89 -2.50 0.58 -4.04
CA PHE A 89 -1.36 0.45 -3.14
C PHE A 89 -1.39 1.64 -2.21
N GLU A 90 -1.63 1.40 -0.92
CA GLU A 90 -1.74 2.46 0.08
C GLU A 90 -0.55 2.41 1.02
N ILE A 91 -0.05 3.59 1.40
CA ILE A 91 0.92 3.71 2.48
C ILE A 91 0.51 4.80 3.45
N ALA A 92 0.63 4.46 4.73
CA ALA A 92 0.44 5.36 5.85
C ALA A 92 1.65 5.19 6.77
N VAL A 93 2.30 6.30 7.15
CA VAL A 93 3.38 6.24 8.14
C VAL A 93 2.73 6.15 9.52
N CYS A 94 2.95 5.05 10.21
CA CYS A 94 2.51 4.91 11.58
C CYS A 94 3.53 4.15 12.43
N VAL A 95 3.67 4.63 13.66
CA VAL A 95 4.60 4.13 14.68
C VAL A 95 4.14 2.82 15.33
N GLN A 96 2.86 2.43 15.24
CA GLN A 96 2.27 1.31 15.98
C GLN A 96 1.13 0.61 15.20
N LEU A 97 0.82 -0.66 15.53
CA LEU A 97 -0.24 -1.42 14.84
C LEU A 97 -1.64 -0.81 15.00
N ASP A 98 -1.85 0.05 15.99
CA ASP A 98 -3.11 0.67 16.38
C ASP A 98 -3.49 1.93 15.59
N CYS A 99 -2.64 2.46 14.70
CA CYS A 99 -3.14 3.43 13.70
C CYS A 99 -3.87 2.75 12.54
N LEU A 100 -3.89 1.42 12.49
CA LEU A 100 -4.51 0.66 11.43
C LEU A 100 -5.67 -0.17 11.97
N LYS A 101 -6.57 -0.49 11.06
CA LYS A 101 -7.68 -1.42 11.27
C LYS A 101 -7.57 -2.53 10.23
N TYR A 102 -7.88 -3.75 10.65
CA TYR A 102 -7.52 -4.97 9.93
C TYR A 102 -8.76 -5.78 9.63
N CYS A 103 -8.84 -6.33 8.42
CA CYS A 103 -9.91 -7.26 8.10
C CYS A 103 -9.62 -8.60 8.79
N PRO A 104 -10.54 -9.12 9.63
CA PRO A 104 -10.31 -10.38 10.34
C PRO A 104 -10.35 -11.61 9.42
N VAL A 105 -10.77 -11.46 8.15
CA VAL A 105 -10.88 -12.55 7.19
C VAL A 105 -9.49 -12.86 6.62
N SER A 106 -8.93 -14.02 6.99
CA SER A 106 -7.57 -14.45 6.62
C SER A 106 -7.30 -14.56 5.12
N ASP A 107 -8.32 -14.72 4.28
CA ASP A 107 -8.19 -14.74 2.82
C ASP A 107 -8.24 -13.34 2.21
N CYS A 108 -8.78 -12.36 2.94
CA CYS A 108 -8.91 -10.97 2.49
C CYS A 108 -7.71 -10.14 2.94
N ARG A 109 -7.36 -10.21 4.24
CA ARG A 109 -6.24 -9.52 4.90
C ARG A 109 -6.15 -8.02 4.68
N THR A 110 -7.17 -7.35 4.13
CA THR A 110 -7.14 -5.91 3.89
C THR A 110 -6.83 -5.15 5.17
N VAL A 111 -5.94 -4.17 5.05
CA VAL A 111 -5.59 -3.22 6.11
C VAL A 111 -6.02 -1.84 5.65
N ALA A 112 -6.46 -1.00 6.57
CA ALA A 112 -6.83 0.38 6.30
C ALA A 112 -6.39 1.28 7.44
N SER A 113 -6.26 2.58 7.18
CA SER A 113 -6.00 3.57 8.23
C SER A 113 -7.17 3.65 9.21
N ILE A 114 -6.89 3.90 10.50
CA ILE A 114 -7.93 4.15 11.49
C ILE A 114 -8.67 5.47 11.25
N THR A 115 -8.08 6.38 10.46
CA THR A 115 -8.72 7.64 10.05
C THR A 115 -9.73 7.45 8.92
N GLU A 116 -9.66 6.32 8.20
CA GLU A 116 -10.66 5.96 7.19
C GLU A 116 -12.03 5.81 7.86
N VAL A 117 -13.04 6.47 7.30
CA VAL A 117 -14.38 6.58 7.88
C VAL A 117 -15.16 5.28 7.77
N ASP A 118 -14.86 4.46 6.75
CA ASP A 118 -15.57 3.22 6.51
C ASP A 118 -15.20 2.15 7.54
N ALA A 119 -16.15 1.78 8.40
CA ALA A 119 -15.95 0.72 9.40
C ALA A 119 -15.87 -0.70 8.78
N ARG A 120 -16.24 -0.84 7.51
CA ARG A 120 -16.33 -2.13 6.82
C ARG A 120 -15.25 -2.26 5.76
N CYS A 121 -14.66 -3.44 5.69
CA CYS A 121 -13.72 -3.82 4.67
C CYS A 121 -14.37 -3.73 3.29
N TRP A 122 -13.82 -2.90 2.42
CA TRP A 122 -14.32 -2.73 1.06
C TRP A 122 -14.16 -4.00 0.21
N CYS A 123 -13.18 -4.85 0.50
CA CYS A 123 -12.95 -6.10 -0.22
C CYS A 123 -14.00 -7.18 0.09
N CYS A 124 -14.29 -7.45 1.37
CA CYS A 124 -15.16 -8.58 1.75
C CYS A 124 -16.41 -8.19 2.57
N GLY A 125 -16.54 -6.92 2.95
CA GLY A 125 -17.67 -6.40 3.73
C GLY A 125 -17.65 -6.73 5.22
N ALA A 126 -16.63 -7.44 5.73
CA ALA A 126 -16.46 -7.68 7.16
C ALA A 126 -16.14 -6.38 7.91
N ASP A 127 -16.52 -6.28 9.19
CA ASP A 127 -16.11 -5.16 10.02
C ASP A 127 -14.60 -5.21 10.27
N PHE A 128 -13.94 -4.06 10.13
CA PHE A 128 -12.54 -3.95 10.51
C PHE A 128 -12.38 -4.10 12.03
N VAL A 129 -11.29 -4.74 12.45
CA VAL A 129 -10.94 -4.96 13.86
C VAL A 129 -9.56 -4.38 14.18
N PRO A 130 -9.25 -4.07 15.45
CA PRO A 130 -7.88 -3.75 15.86
C PRO A 130 -6.95 -4.97 15.69
N TRP A 131 -5.65 -4.74 15.78
CA TRP A 131 -4.64 -5.77 15.52
C TRP A 131 -4.78 -7.01 16.44
N ASP A 132 -5.15 -6.83 17.71
CA ASP A 132 -5.33 -7.91 18.68
C ASP A 132 -6.60 -8.74 18.45
N GLY A 133 -7.54 -8.21 17.66
CA GLY A 133 -8.71 -8.92 17.17
C GLY A 133 -8.47 -9.67 15.85
N CYS A 134 -7.29 -9.53 15.25
CA CYS A 134 -7.00 -10.04 13.92
C CYS A 134 -6.19 -11.35 13.99
N SER A 135 -6.85 -12.48 13.71
CA SER A 135 -6.27 -13.82 13.94
C SER A 135 -5.06 -14.18 13.08
N TRP A 136 -4.81 -13.47 11.99
CA TRP A 136 -3.65 -13.73 11.11
C TRP A 136 -2.43 -12.87 11.44
N LEU A 137 -2.55 -11.93 12.39
CA LEU A 137 -1.42 -11.17 12.95
C LEU A 137 -0.80 -11.83 14.18
N GLY A 138 -1.33 -12.96 14.65
CA GLY A 138 -0.95 -13.66 15.89
C GLY A 138 -0.48 -15.09 15.68
#